data_AF-A0A970STT6-F1
#
_entry.id   AF-A0A970STT6-F1
#
_cell.length_a   1.000
_cell.length_b   1.000
_cell.length_c   1.000
_cell.angle_alpha   90.00
_cell.angle_beta   90.00
_cell.angle_gamma   90.00
#
_symmetry.space_group_name_H-M   'P 1'
#
loop_
_entity.id
_entity.type
_entity.pdbx_description
1 polymer ?
#
loop_
_entity_poly.entity_id
_entity_poly.type
_entity_poly.pdbx_seq_one_letter_code
_entity_poly.pdbx_strand_id
1 'polypeptide(L)'
;MDVNCLAASIFDYQSVNYLLILILVALFVGVYLIRYGRKKGGESRADRLQREYAVLDIDKLEHIPDGELVDAVIANMIAGLDPKMPDDYKEIPLLSPGQCAVYSIWLTCSVVKKEGLEVYLGGKAGRFAELAVDGFKLVGAYECASVMSAVNESDISESDIHSLEQQLHSAIEREKPLDLCRLYIRSNPEEFIDQELIEEESGEEFSNEGLIEEFSDEESGDRELIDQAFGDEQD
;
A
#
# COMPACT_ATOMS: atom_id res chain seq x y z
N MET A 1 -64.31 22.35 -36.48
CA MET A 1 -63.47 22.89 -35.38
C MET A 1 -62.79 21.69 -34.77
N ASP A 2 -61.63 21.33 -35.33
CA ASP A 2 -60.99 20.05 -35.03
C ASP A 2 -60.02 20.25 -33.87
N VAL A 3 -60.60 20.22 -32.67
CA VAL A 3 -59.88 20.30 -31.38
C VAL A 3 -58.88 19.14 -31.23
N ASN A 4 -59.05 18.07 -32.03
CA ASN A 4 -58.23 16.87 -32.01
C ASN A 4 -56.88 17.01 -32.73
N CYS A 5 -56.70 17.99 -33.63
CA CYS A 5 -55.41 18.20 -34.31
C CYS A 5 -54.40 19.00 -33.47
N LEU A 6 -54.86 19.86 -32.56
CA LEU A 6 -53.99 20.63 -31.67
C LEU A 6 -53.41 19.79 -30.51
N ALA A 7 -54.14 18.78 -30.04
CA ALA A 7 -53.67 17.89 -28.97
C ALA A 7 -52.52 16.96 -29.41
N ALA A 8 -52.52 16.53 -30.68
CA ALA A 8 -51.50 15.63 -31.22
C ALA A 8 -50.13 16.30 -31.38
N SER A 9 -50.07 17.60 -31.72
CA SER A 9 -48.81 18.34 -31.85
C SER A 9 -48.20 18.79 -30.52
N ILE A 10 -49.01 18.91 -29.47
CA ILE A 10 -48.53 19.31 -28.13
C ILE A 10 -47.89 18.11 -27.41
N PHE A 11 -48.41 16.90 -27.61
CA PHE A 11 -47.88 15.69 -26.99
C PHE A 11 -46.51 15.27 -27.57
N ASP A 12 -46.28 15.52 -28.86
CA ASP A 12 -45.00 15.24 -29.54
C ASP A 12 -43.89 16.20 -29.09
N TYR A 13 -44.22 17.48 -28.87
CA TYR A 13 -43.25 18.44 -28.36
C TYR A 13 -42.88 18.17 -26.89
N GLN A 14 -43.85 17.72 -26.10
CA GLN A 14 -43.65 17.45 -24.67
C GLN A 14 -42.82 16.18 -24.46
N SER A 15 -43.06 15.12 -25.23
CA SER A 15 -42.28 13.87 -25.17
C SER A 15 -40.83 14.07 -25.63
N VAL A 16 -40.60 14.84 -26.70
CA VAL A 16 -39.25 15.15 -27.19
C VAL A 16 -38.48 16.02 -26.20
N ASN A 17 -39.14 16.97 -25.54
CA ASN A 17 -38.51 17.77 -24.48
C ASN A 17 -38.12 16.92 -23.25
N TYR A 18 -38.98 15.98 -22.83
CA TYR A 18 -38.63 15.08 -21.73
C TYR A 18 -37.47 14.14 -22.11
N LEU A 19 -37.41 13.68 -23.36
CA LEU A 19 -36.32 12.85 -23.86
C LEU A 19 -35.00 13.64 -23.90
N LEU A 20 -35.02 14.89 -24.37
CA LEU A 20 -33.85 15.77 -24.35
C LEU A 20 -33.36 16.07 -22.94
N ILE A 21 -34.28 16.32 -21.99
CA ILE A 21 -33.93 16.52 -20.58
C ILE A 21 -33.31 15.25 -20.00
N LEU A 22 -33.85 14.06 -20.30
CA LEU A 22 -33.31 12.78 -19.84
C LEU A 22 -31.89 12.52 -20.38
N ILE A 23 -31.65 12.79 -21.67
CA ILE A 23 -30.32 12.67 -22.25
C ILE A 23 -29.36 13.64 -21.57
N LEU A 24 -29.77 14.89 -21.35
CA LEU A 24 -28.94 15.90 -20.70
C LEU A 24 -28.61 15.50 -19.25
N VAL A 25 -29.58 14.99 -18.50
CA VAL A 25 -29.36 14.47 -17.14
C VAL A 25 -28.43 13.26 -17.16
N ALA A 26 -28.61 12.32 -18.08
CA ALA A 26 -27.72 11.16 -18.22
C ALA A 26 -26.28 11.59 -18.59
N LEU A 27 -26.13 12.63 -19.42
CA LEU A 27 -24.83 13.21 -19.77
C LEU A 27 -24.19 13.91 -18.57
N PHE A 28 -24.98 14.66 -17.79
CA PHE A 28 -24.52 15.29 -16.56
C PHE A 28 -24.14 14.25 -15.50
N VAL A 29 -24.91 13.17 -15.34
CA VAL A 29 -24.59 12.07 -14.44
C VAL A 29 -23.37 11.30 -14.94
N GLY A 30 -23.24 11.05 -16.24
CA GLY A 30 -22.06 10.42 -16.83
C GLY A 30 -20.80 11.26 -16.63
N VAL A 31 -20.87 12.57 -16.91
CA VAL A 31 -19.78 13.51 -16.64
C VAL A 31 -19.51 13.62 -15.15
N TYR A 32 -20.54 13.66 -14.31
CA TYR A 32 -20.39 13.70 -12.86
C TYR A 32 -19.69 12.43 -12.36
N LEU A 33 -20.11 11.23 -12.76
CA LEU A 33 -19.47 9.97 -12.40
C LEU A 33 -18.05 9.86 -12.95
N ILE A 34 -17.77 10.29 -14.17
CA ILE A 34 -16.41 10.33 -14.72
C ILE A 34 -15.56 11.38 -13.97
N ARG A 35 -16.12 12.51 -13.55
CA ARG A 35 -15.43 13.58 -12.81
C ARG A 35 -15.22 13.22 -11.33
N TYR A 36 -16.15 12.48 -10.72
CA TYR A 36 -16.11 12.05 -9.32
C TYR A 36 -15.31 10.75 -9.17
N GLY A 37 -15.37 9.84 -10.16
CA GLY A 37 -14.50 8.67 -10.28
C GLY A 37 -13.07 9.03 -10.65
N ARG A 38 -12.86 10.16 -11.35
CA ARG A 38 -11.58 10.87 -11.40
C ARG A 38 -11.43 11.77 -10.18
N LYS A 39 -11.52 11.20 -8.98
CA LYS A 39 -10.87 11.83 -7.82
C LYS A 39 -9.39 11.92 -8.19
N LYS A 40 -9.00 13.12 -8.62
CA LYS A 40 -7.65 13.63 -8.50
C LYS A 40 -7.33 13.58 -7.00
N GLY A 41 -6.78 12.46 -6.53
CA GLY A 41 -5.82 12.55 -5.45
C GLY A 41 -4.71 13.45 -5.98
N GLY A 42 -4.33 14.48 -5.23
CA GLY A 42 -2.99 15.04 -5.44
C GLY A 42 -2.00 13.88 -5.30
N GLU A 43 -0.86 13.93 -6.00
CA GLU A 43 0.18 12.89 -5.86
C GLU A 43 0.46 12.69 -4.37
N SER A 44 -0.01 11.57 -3.83
CA SER A 44 0.24 11.16 -2.45
C SER A 44 1.75 11.07 -2.28
N ARG A 45 2.28 11.33 -1.08
CA ARG A 45 3.72 11.15 -0.82
C ARG A 45 4.15 9.73 -1.21
N ALA A 46 3.27 8.75 -0.99
CA ALA A 46 3.39 7.38 -1.47
C ALA A 46 3.56 7.30 -3.00
N ASP A 47 2.63 7.88 -3.77
CA ASP A 47 2.68 7.89 -5.25
C ASP A 47 3.96 8.54 -5.81
N ARG A 48 4.48 9.58 -5.13
CA ARG A 48 5.73 10.23 -5.54
C ARG A 48 6.93 9.33 -5.26
N LEU A 49 7.03 8.80 -4.04
CA LEU A 49 8.12 7.92 -3.62
C LEU A 49 8.14 6.63 -4.45
N GLN A 50 6.98 6.05 -4.76
CA GLN A 50 6.87 4.84 -5.58
C GLN A 50 7.38 5.07 -7.00
N ARG A 51 7.15 6.25 -7.59
CA ARG A 51 7.68 6.57 -8.93
C ARG A 51 9.17 6.88 -8.90
N GLU A 52 9.62 7.59 -7.87
CA GLU A 52 11.02 8.01 -7.73
C GLU A 52 11.96 6.84 -7.44
N TYR A 53 11.49 5.88 -6.63
CA TYR A 53 12.24 4.71 -6.19
C TYR A 53 11.73 3.40 -6.82
N ALA A 54 11.03 3.47 -7.96
CA ALA A 54 10.57 2.28 -8.68
C ALA A 54 11.73 1.31 -9.03
N VAL A 55 12.94 1.83 -9.21
CA VAL A 55 14.18 1.05 -9.39
C VAL A 55 15.25 1.58 -8.44
N LEU A 56 15.72 0.73 -7.54
CA LEU A 56 16.68 1.08 -6.50
C LEU A 56 18.07 0.50 -6.79
N ASP A 57 18.98 1.38 -7.21
CA ASP A 57 20.39 1.07 -7.46
C ASP A 57 21.23 1.42 -6.23
N ILE A 58 22.44 0.85 -6.11
CA ILE A 58 23.36 1.11 -4.99
C ILE A 58 23.69 2.60 -4.84
N ASP A 59 23.91 3.29 -5.96
CA ASP A 59 24.20 4.74 -5.98
C ASP A 59 23.00 5.55 -5.49
N LYS A 60 21.77 5.16 -5.85
CA LYS A 60 20.56 5.84 -5.37
C LYS A 60 20.39 5.61 -3.88
N LEU A 61 20.54 4.36 -3.42
CA LEU A 61 20.41 4.01 -2.01
C LEU A 61 21.37 4.84 -1.14
N GLU A 62 22.63 5.01 -1.56
CA GLU A 62 23.63 5.78 -0.82
C GLU A 62 23.27 7.27 -0.65
N HIS A 63 22.62 7.88 -1.64
CA HIS A 63 22.31 9.31 -1.64
C HIS A 63 20.99 9.69 -0.96
N ILE A 64 20.11 8.72 -0.64
CA ILE A 64 18.84 8.99 0.04
C ILE A 64 19.12 9.49 1.46
N PRO A 65 18.47 10.57 1.93
CA PRO A 65 18.62 11.02 3.32
C PRO A 65 18.04 9.98 4.29
N ASP A 66 18.70 9.79 5.44
CA ASP A 66 18.29 8.76 6.41
C ASP A 66 16.84 8.90 6.87
N GLY A 67 16.31 10.13 6.93
CA GLY A 67 14.91 10.42 7.25
C GLY A 67 13.91 9.72 6.32
N GLU A 68 14.26 9.58 5.03
CA GLU A 68 13.38 9.03 3.99
C GLU A 68 13.79 7.62 3.53
N LEU A 69 14.91 7.09 4.03
CA LEU A 69 15.51 5.83 3.56
C LEU A 69 14.56 4.64 3.66
N VAL A 70 13.92 4.46 4.83
CA VAL A 70 12.98 3.34 5.03
C VAL A 70 11.79 3.51 4.09
N ASP A 71 11.18 4.69 4.05
CA ASP A 71 10.03 4.96 3.18
C ASP A 71 10.34 4.77 1.69
N ALA A 72 11.55 5.12 1.25
CA ALA A 72 12.02 4.93 -0.12
C ALA A 72 12.16 3.43 -0.47
N VAL A 73 12.75 2.63 0.42
CA VAL A 73 12.86 1.17 0.26
C VAL A 73 11.47 0.53 0.24
N ILE A 74 10.58 0.91 1.15
CA ILE A 74 9.19 0.42 1.16
C ILE A 74 8.47 0.80 -0.13
N ALA A 75 8.66 2.02 -0.61
CA ALA A 75 8.05 2.47 -1.86
C ALA A 75 8.56 1.67 -3.07
N ASN A 76 9.84 1.31 -3.12
CA ASN A 76 10.40 0.40 -4.12
C ASN A 76 9.72 -0.98 -4.04
N MET A 77 9.63 -1.57 -2.84
CA MET A 77 9.00 -2.86 -2.63
C MET A 77 7.53 -2.87 -3.06
N ILE A 78 6.77 -1.82 -2.70
CA ILE A 78 5.36 -1.67 -3.10
C ILE A 78 5.23 -1.43 -4.61
N ALA A 79 6.16 -0.70 -5.23
CA ALA A 79 6.17 -0.49 -6.68
C ALA A 79 6.40 -1.79 -7.46
N GLY A 80 7.09 -2.77 -6.86
CA GLY A 80 7.28 -4.10 -7.40
C GLY A 80 6.05 -5.01 -7.32
N LEU A 81 5.05 -4.67 -6.50
CA LEU A 81 3.82 -5.47 -6.36
C LEU A 81 2.92 -5.36 -7.60
N ASP A 82 2.15 -6.40 -7.91
CA ASP A 82 1.20 -6.36 -9.04
C ASP A 82 0.19 -5.21 -8.84
N PRO A 83 0.16 -4.19 -9.73
CA PRO A 83 -0.75 -3.06 -9.60
C PRO A 83 -2.23 -3.42 -9.77
N LYS A 84 -2.54 -4.62 -10.28
CA LYS A 84 -3.89 -5.15 -10.48
C LYS A 84 -4.39 -5.95 -9.28
N MET A 85 -3.52 -6.66 -8.57
CA MET A 85 -3.87 -7.49 -7.40
C MET A 85 -2.75 -7.45 -6.34
N PRO A 86 -2.58 -6.32 -5.62
CA PRO A 86 -1.53 -6.21 -4.63
C PRO A 86 -1.88 -7.04 -3.37
N ASP A 87 -1.32 -8.25 -3.24
CA ASP A 87 -1.34 -9.03 -1.99
C ASP A 87 0.09 -9.05 -1.42
N ASP A 88 0.39 -7.98 -0.68
CA ASP A 88 1.69 -7.77 -0.04
C ASP A 88 2.14 -8.98 0.79
N TYR A 89 1.23 -9.64 1.50
CA TYR A 89 1.56 -10.81 2.30
C TYR A 89 1.96 -12.05 1.49
N LYS A 90 1.62 -12.12 0.21
CA LYS A 90 2.08 -13.22 -0.66
C LYS A 90 3.44 -12.95 -1.27
N GLU A 91 3.72 -11.69 -1.59
CA GLU A 91 4.92 -11.31 -2.36
C GLU A 91 6.07 -10.88 -1.45
N ILE A 92 5.80 -10.05 -0.44
CA ILE A 92 6.83 -9.49 0.45
C ILE A 92 7.61 -10.58 1.22
N PRO A 93 6.98 -11.65 1.75
CA PRO A 93 7.73 -12.71 2.43
C PRO A 93 8.61 -13.56 1.49
N LEU A 94 8.44 -13.45 0.17
CA LEU A 94 9.29 -14.13 -0.83
C LEU A 94 10.53 -13.32 -1.19
N LEU A 95 10.58 -12.05 -0.77
CA LEU A 95 11.73 -11.16 -0.95
C LEU A 95 12.88 -11.52 0.03
N SER A 96 13.94 -10.71 0.04
CA SER A 96 15.07 -10.95 0.95
C SER A 96 14.63 -10.89 2.43
N PRO A 97 15.31 -11.62 3.34
CA PRO A 97 15.00 -11.56 4.76
C PRO A 97 15.01 -10.13 5.33
N GLY A 98 15.96 -9.28 4.89
CA GLY A 98 16.01 -7.88 5.25
C GLY A 98 14.82 -7.08 4.73
N GLN A 99 14.41 -7.28 3.47
CA GLN A 99 13.22 -6.64 2.90
C GLN A 99 11.95 -7.01 3.69
N CYS A 100 11.72 -8.30 3.93
CA CYS A 100 10.58 -8.77 4.72
C CYS A 100 10.59 -8.20 6.15
N ALA A 101 11.76 -8.15 6.79
CA ALA A 101 11.91 -7.58 8.13
C ALA A 101 11.60 -6.07 8.16
N VAL A 102 12.17 -5.29 7.25
CA VAL A 102 11.96 -3.84 7.19
C VAL A 102 10.49 -3.52 6.90
N TYR A 103 9.86 -4.24 5.97
CA TYR A 103 8.45 -4.05 5.65
C TYR A 103 7.53 -4.38 6.82
N SER A 104 7.70 -5.55 7.43
CA SER A 104 6.86 -5.97 8.57
C SER A 104 7.00 -5.02 9.76
N ILE A 105 8.21 -4.56 10.09
CA ILE A 105 8.45 -3.55 11.14
C ILE A 105 7.78 -2.22 10.78
N TRP A 106 8.00 -1.71 9.57
CA TRP A 106 7.41 -0.44 9.14
C TRP A 106 5.88 -0.47 9.19
N LEU A 107 5.28 -1.57 8.71
CA LEU A 107 3.84 -1.76 8.72
C LEU A 107 3.29 -1.84 10.16
N THR A 108 3.93 -2.62 11.04
CA THR A 108 3.52 -2.69 12.45
C THR A 108 3.63 -1.33 13.13
N CYS A 109 4.76 -0.63 12.99
CA CYS A 109 4.96 0.66 13.65
C CYS A 109 3.99 1.74 13.12
N SER A 110 3.73 1.78 11.81
CA SER A 110 2.84 2.77 11.20
C SER A 110 1.37 2.55 11.60
N VAL A 111 0.89 1.31 11.53
CA VAL A 111 -0.51 0.98 11.86
C VAL A 111 -0.75 1.12 13.37
N VAL A 112 0.12 0.57 14.21
CA VAL A 112 -0.07 0.66 15.68
C VAL A 112 -0.02 2.11 16.15
N LYS A 113 0.88 2.95 15.59
CA LYS A 113 0.95 4.37 15.92
C LYS A 113 -0.32 5.14 15.55
N LYS A 114 -0.98 4.76 14.45
CA LYS A 114 -2.11 5.49 13.89
C LYS A 114 -3.47 4.99 14.40
N GLU A 115 -3.64 3.68 14.47
CA GLU A 115 -4.93 3.01 14.66
C GLU A 115 -4.95 2.10 15.89
N GLY A 116 -3.79 1.84 16.51
CA GLY A 116 -3.67 0.99 17.68
C GLY A 116 -3.47 -0.49 17.35
N LEU A 117 -3.21 -1.28 18.40
CA LEU A 117 -2.85 -2.69 18.26
C LEU A 117 -4.07 -3.57 17.91
N GLU A 118 -5.24 -3.23 18.42
CA GLU A 118 -6.48 -3.96 18.14
C GLU A 118 -6.82 -3.92 16.64
N VAL A 119 -6.73 -2.75 16.02
CA VAL A 119 -6.99 -2.57 14.58
C VAL A 119 -5.92 -3.26 13.75
N TYR A 120 -4.66 -3.19 14.17
CA TYR A 120 -3.57 -3.92 13.55
C TYR A 120 -3.88 -5.42 13.47
N LEU A 121 -4.25 -6.06 14.59
CA LEU A 121 -4.53 -7.50 14.66
C LEU A 121 -5.81 -7.90 13.93
N GLY A 122 -6.85 -7.05 13.96
CA GLY A 122 -8.11 -7.30 13.26
C GLY A 122 -8.04 -7.07 11.75
N GLY A 123 -7.01 -6.39 11.26
CA GLY A 123 -6.83 -6.01 9.87
C GLY A 123 -5.93 -6.94 9.05
N LYS A 124 -5.73 -6.58 7.77
CA LYS A 124 -4.79 -7.29 6.88
C LYS A 124 -3.34 -7.24 7.39
N ALA A 125 -2.96 -6.13 8.05
CA ALA A 125 -1.63 -5.92 8.59
C ALA A 125 -1.26 -6.95 9.70
N GLY A 126 -2.26 -7.44 10.44
CA GLY A 126 -2.09 -8.45 11.48
C GLY A 126 -1.54 -9.79 10.96
N ARG A 127 -1.67 -10.08 9.65
CA ARG A 127 -1.04 -11.24 9.02
C ARG A 127 0.48 -11.21 9.19
N PHE A 128 1.08 -10.02 9.23
CA PHE A 128 2.52 -9.83 9.40
C PHE A 128 2.99 -9.90 10.86
N ALA A 129 2.12 -10.14 11.85
CA ALA A 129 2.49 -10.07 13.25
C ALA A 129 3.58 -11.06 13.65
N GLU A 130 3.58 -12.27 13.08
CA GLU A 130 4.67 -13.25 13.28
C GLU A 130 5.97 -12.81 12.59
N LEU A 131 5.88 -12.31 11.35
CA LEU A 131 7.02 -11.81 10.59
C LEU A 131 7.67 -10.59 11.26
N ALA A 132 6.86 -9.73 11.87
CA ALA A 132 7.34 -8.57 12.61
C ALA A 132 8.21 -8.97 13.81
N VAL A 133 7.87 -10.06 14.52
CA VAL A 133 8.70 -10.58 15.62
C VAL A 133 10.10 -10.94 15.13
N ASP A 134 10.20 -11.67 14.03
CA ASP A 134 11.48 -12.07 13.47
C ASP A 134 12.24 -10.88 12.87
N GLY A 135 11.53 -9.94 12.25
CA GLY A 135 12.09 -8.68 11.81
C GLY A 135 12.69 -7.87 12.95
N PHE A 136 11.95 -7.66 14.04
CA PHE A 136 12.45 -6.94 15.23
C PHE A 136 13.71 -7.59 15.80
N LYS A 137 13.77 -8.94 15.87
CA LYS A 137 14.99 -9.65 16.30
C LYS A 137 16.15 -9.44 15.34
N LEU A 138 15.89 -9.42 14.03
CA LEU A 138 16.91 -9.25 12.99
C LEU A 138 17.61 -7.89 13.11
N VAL A 139 16.83 -6.82 13.32
CA VAL A 139 17.37 -5.45 13.46
C VAL A 139 17.87 -5.13 14.88
N GLY A 140 17.66 -6.04 15.84
CA GLY A 140 18.13 -5.90 17.23
C GLY A 140 17.17 -5.21 18.19
N ALA A 141 15.90 -5.01 17.81
CA ALA A 141 14.83 -4.47 18.65
C ALA A 141 14.17 -5.57 19.50
N TYR A 142 14.91 -6.10 20.49
CA TYR A 142 14.49 -7.29 21.24
C TYR A 142 13.30 -7.05 22.18
N GLU A 143 13.13 -5.85 22.74
CA GLU A 143 11.96 -5.51 23.55
C GLU A 143 10.70 -5.49 22.68
N CYS A 144 10.75 -4.86 21.50
CA CYS A 144 9.65 -4.87 20.53
C CYS A 144 9.29 -6.30 20.11
N ALA A 145 10.31 -7.13 19.82
CA ALA A 145 10.11 -8.53 19.47
C ALA A 145 9.45 -9.33 20.61
N SER A 146 9.85 -9.09 21.87
CA SER A 146 9.28 -9.77 23.03
C SER A 146 7.82 -9.41 23.23
N VAL A 147 7.46 -8.14 23.09
CA VAL A 147 6.06 -7.70 23.22
C VAL A 147 5.23 -8.27 22.09
N MET A 148 5.71 -8.19 20.84
CA MET A 148 5.01 -8.78 19.70
C MET A 148 4.90 -10.30 19.76
N SER A 149 5.86 -10.99 20.39
CA SER A 149 5.75 -12.43 20.64
C SER A 149 4.59 -12.73 21.59
N ALA A 150 4.43 -11.94 22.65
CA ALA A 150 3.29 -12.05 23.56
C ALA A 150 1.97 -11.71 22.87
N VAL A 151 1.98 -10.79 21.91
CA VAL A 151 0.82 -10.44 21.06
C VAL A 151 0.38 -11.59 20.15
N ASN A 152 1.29 -12.48 19.76
CA ASN A 152 0.96 -13.63 18.91
C ASN A 152 0.46 -14.85 19.71
N GLU A 153 0.38 -14.75 21.04
CA GLU A 153 -0.17 -15.83 21.87
C GLU A 153 -1.68 -15.95 21.66
N SER A 154 -2.20 -17.19 21.63
CA SER A 154 -3.55 -17.47 21.16
C SER A 154 -4.69 -17.10 22.13
N ASP A 155 -4.37 -16.71 23.37
CA ASP A 155 -5.33 -16.52 24.48
C ASP A 155 -5.26 -15.11 25.10
N ILE A 156 -5.17 -14.07 24.28
CA ILE A 156 -5.07 -12.68 24.76
C ILE A 156 -6.48 -12.10 24.99
N SER A 157 -6.72 -11.55 26.17
CA SER A 157 -7.97 -10.83 26.46
C SER A 157 -7.92 -9.38 25.97
N GLU A 158 -9.07 -8.74 25.73
CA GLU A 158 -9.13 -7.31 25.36
C GLU A 158 -8.38 -6.40 26.35
N SER A 159 -8.42 -6.72 27.65
CA SER A 159 -7.66 -5.97 28.67
C SER A 159 -6.15 -6.14 28.53
N ASP A 160 -5.70 -7.27 28.01
CA ASP A 160 -4.28 -7.54 27.79
C ASP A 160 -3.78 -6.82 26.52
N ILE A 161 -4.63 -6.66 25.49
CA ILE A 161 -4.28 -5.91 24.27
C ILE A 161 -3.87 -4.48 24.59
N HIS A 162 -4.63 -3.76 25.43
CA HIS A 162 -4.29 -2.39 25.80
C HIS A 162 -2.97 -2.30 26.58
N SER A 163 -2.71 -3.26 27.47
CA SER A 163 -1.45 -3.35 28.20
C SER A 163 -0.26 -3.64 27.27
N LEU A 164 -0.44 -4.55 26.32
CA LEU A 164 0.56 -4.91 25.31
C LEU A 164 0.83 -3.74 24.35
N GLU A 165 -0.20 -3.01 23.94
CA GLU A 165 -0.06 -1.80 23.13
C GLU A 165 0.79 -0.74 23.85
N GLN A 166 0.53 -0.48 25.13
CA GLN A 166 1.33 0.47 25.91
C GLN A 166 2.79 0.01 26.05
N GLN A 167 3.00 -1.29 26.27
CA GLN A 167 4.34 -1.89 26.31
C GLN A 167 5.05 -1.77 24.96
N LEU A 168 4.34 -2.00 23.86
CA LEU A 168 4.87 -1.90 22.51
C LEU A 168 5.26 -0.45 22.17
N HIS A 169 4.40 0.53 22.48
CA HIS A 169 4.75 1.95 22.33
C HIS A 169 6.00 2.32 23.13
N SER A 170 6.07 1.87 24.39
CA SER A 170 7.23 2.13 25.24
C SER A 170 8.51 1.51 24.69
N ALA A 171 8.43 0.30 24.12
CA ALA A 171 9.55 -0.37 23.48
C ALA A 171 9.99 0.36 22.20
N ILE A 172 9.03 0.76 21.35
CA ILE A 172 9.27 1.54 20.13
C ILE A 172 9.99 2.86 20.44
N GLU A 173 9.59 3.58 21.50
CA GLU A 173 10.25 4.83 21.91
C GLU A 173 11.70 4.63 22.38
N ARG A 174 11.99 3.50 23.04
CA ARG A 174 13.33 3.20 23.56
C ARG A 174 14.27 2.68 22.49
N GLU A 175 13.83 1.69 21.74
CA GLU A 175 14.66 0.96 20.77
C GLU A 175 14.71 1.65 19.41
N LYS A 176 13.69 2.45 19.08
CA LYS A 176 13.54 3.13 17.79
C LYS A 176 13.76 2.18 16.61
N PRO A 177 12.90 1.16 16.44
CA PRO A 177 13.11 0.10 15.46
C PRO A 177 13.27 0.60 14.02
N LEU A 178 12.65 1.73 13.65
CA LEU A 178 12.86 2.34 12.33
C LEU A 178 14.28 2.91 12.16
N ASP A 179 14.89 3.46 13.22
CA ASP A 179 16.30 3.87 13.19
C ASP A 179 17.23 2.67 13.05
N LEU A 180 16.89 1.55 13.70
CA LEU A 180 17.61 0.29 13.55
C LEU A 180 17.46 -0.29 12.13
N CYS A 181 16.28 -0.18 11.52
CA CYS A 181 16.07 -0.54 10.11
C CYS A 181 16.97 0.30 9.19
N ARG A 182 17.10 1.61 9.42
CA ARG A 182 18.02 2.48 8.65
C ARG A 182 19.45 1.97 8.73
N LEU A 183 19.93 1.66 9.94
CA LEU A 183 21.28 1.11 10.14
C LEU A 183 21.45 -0.24 9.45
N TYR A 184 20.43 -1.10 9.51
CA TYR A 184 20.44 -2.41 8.84
C TYR A 184 20.53 -2.26 7.32
N ILE A 185 19.73 -1.38 6.71
CA ILE A 185 19.74 -1.11 5.27
C ILE A 185 21.12 -0.61 4.83
N ARG A 186 21.70 0.35 5.57
CA ARG A 186 23.04 0.88 5.27
C ARG A 186 24.15 -0.16 5.40
N SER A 187 23.96 -1.15 6.27
CA SER A 187 24.96 -2.20 6.52
C SER A 187 24.87 -3.37 5.53
N ASN A 188 23.71 -3.56 4.90
CA ASN A 188 23.43 -4.68 3.98
C ASN A 188 22.72 -4.16 2.70
N PRO A 189 23.28 -3.18 1.97
CA PRO A 189 22.61 -2.54 0.83
C PRO A 189 22.23 -3.52 -0.29
N GLU A 190 23.00 -4.60 -0.46
CA GLU A 190 22.77 -5.65 -1.46
C GLU A 190 21.43 -6.38 -1.32
N GLU A 191 20.84 -6.40 -0.13
CA GLU A 191 19.53 -7.01 0.12
C GLU A 191 18.36 -6.15 -0.38
N PHE A 192 18.62 -4.89 -0.73
CA PHE A 192 17.60 -3.87 -1.02
C PHE A 192 17.72 -3.26 -2.42
N ILE A 193 18.67 -3.72 -3.24
CA ILE A 193 18.83 -3.25 -4.62
C ILE A 193 18.17 -4.22 -5.60
N ASP A 194 17.65 -3.68 -6.70
CA ASP A 194 17.07 -4.48 -7.78
C ASP A 194 18.18 -5.14 -8.61
N GLN A 195 18.25 -6.47 -8.60
CA GLN A 195 19.32 -7.22 -9.29
C GLN A 195 19.17 -7.24 -10.82
N GLU A 196 18.05 -6.77 -11.38
CA GLU A 196 17.75 -6.81 -12.83
C GLU A 196 18.67 -5.94 -13.71
N LEU A 197 19.59 -5.14 -13.14
CA LEU A 197 20.54 -4.32 -13.91
C LEU A 197 21.99 -4.80 -13.91
N ILE A 198 22.27 -6.00 -13.38
CA ILE A 198 23.64 -6.58 -13.40
C ILE A 198 23.86 -7.55 -14.58
N GLU A 199 22.89 -7.73 -15.47
CA GLU A 199 23.05 -8.53 -16.71
C GLU A 199 23.19 -7.68 -17.98
N GLU A 200 24.18 -6.78 -18.03
CA GLU A 200 24.71 -6.30 -19.31
C GLU A 200 26.24 -6.30 -19.30
N GLU A 201 26.85 -7.50 -19.25
CA GLU A 201 28.05 -7.85 -20.04
C GLU A 201 28.44 -9.34 -19.87
N SER A 202 27.53 -10.27 -20.16
CA SER A 202 27.91 -11.59 -20.69
C SER A 202 26.69 -12.23 -21.33
N GLY A 203 26.63 -12.16 -22.65
CA GLY A 203 25.47 -12.62 -23.40
C GLY A 203 25.17 -14.10 -23.23
N GLU A 204 23.88 -14.43 -23.31
CA GLU A 204 23.39 -15.60 -24.02
C GLU A 204 21.94 -15.34 -24.42
N GLU A 205 21.69 -15.40 -25.74
CA GLU A 205 20.37 -15.42 -26.37
C GLU A 205 19.54 -16.58 -25.81
N PHE A 206 18.39 -16.30 -25.19
CA PHE A 206 17.31 -17.28 -25.12
C PHE A 206 15.94 -16.63 -25.32
N SER A 207 15.44 -16.79 -26.54
CA SER A 207 14.03 -16.61 -26.88
C SER A 207 13.17 -17.60 -26.10
N ASN A 208 12.07 -17.14 -25.51
CA ASN A 208 10.83 -17.90 -25.60
C ASN A 208 9.56 -17.06 -25.45
N GLU A 209 8.65 -17.32 -26.39
CA GLU A 209 7.31 -16.79 -26.54
C GLU A 209 6.34 -17.37 -25.49
N GLY A 210 5.46 -16.51 -24.98
CA GLY A 210 4.03 -16.80 -24.75
C GLY A 210 3.64 -17.73 -23.59
N LEU A 211 2.79 -17.23 -22.68
CA LEU A 211 1.35 -17.48 -22.74
C LEU A 211 0.62 -16.62 -21.69
N ILE A 212 -0.39 -15.89 -22.14
CA ILE A 212 -1.38 -15.19 -21.32
C ILE A 212 -2.52 -16.18 -21.09
N GLU A 213 -2.93 -16.41 -19.84
CA GLU A 213 -4.29 -16.88 -19.56
C GLU A 213 -4.98 -15.93 -18.59
N GLU A 214 -6.09 -15.38 -19.08
CA GLU A 214 -7.11 -14.61 -18.38
C GLU A 214 -7.70 -15.43 -17.23
N PHE A 215 -7.92 -14.84 -16.05
CA PHE A 215 -9.09 -15.15 -15.23
C PHE A 215 -9.51 -13.94 -14.39
N SER A 216 -10.82 -13.92 -14.13
CA SER A 216 -11.72 -12.79 -13.91
C SER A 216 -11.85 -12.29 -12.47
N ASP A 217 -12.15 -10.98 -12.38
CA ASP A 217 -13.00 -10.24 -11.42
C ASP A 217 -13.08 -10.71 -9.95
N GLU A 218 -12.53 -9.93 -9.02
CA GLU A 218 -13.29 -9.22 -7.96
C GLU A 218 -12.38 -8.39 -7.01
N GLU A 219 -12.92 -7.23 -6.63
CA GLU A 219 -12.69 -6.44 -5.41
C GLU A 219 -11.51 -5.43 -5.26
N SER A 220 -11.88 -4.15 -5.20
CA SER A 220 -11.06 -2.94 -5.27
C SER A 220 -10.71 -2.32 -3.90
N GLY A 221 -10.22 -3.12 -2.95
CA GLY A 221 -10.02 -2.69 -1.55
C GLY A 221 -8.63 -2.18 -1.17
N ASP A 222 -7.59 -2.43 -1.97
CA ASP A 222 -6.21 -2.49 -1.44
C ASP A 222 -5.42 -1.18 -1.43
N ARG A 223 -5.91 -0.13 -2.11
CA ARG A 223 -5.16 1.15 -2.21
C ARG A 223 -5.28 2.05 -1.00
N GLU A 224 -6.27 1.83 -0.13
CA GLU A 224 -6.60 2.77 0.95
C GLU A 224 -5.63 2.66 2.15
N LEU A 225 -5.02 1.50 2.39
CA LEU A 225 -4.09 1.29 3.51
C LEU A 225 -2.69 1.89 3.24
N ILE A 226 -2.23 1.84 1.99
CA ILE A 226 -0.93 2.38 1.59
C ILE A 226 -0.95 3.91 1.65
N ASP A 227 -1.97 4.56 1.06
CA ASP A 227 -2.11 6.02 1.12
C ASP A 227 -2.24 6.56 2.55
N GLN A 228 -2.78 5.74 3.45
CA GLN A 228 -2.96 6.08 4.86
C GLN A 228 -1.70 5.95 5.72
N ALA A 229 -0.74 5.10 5.34
CA ALA A 229 0.52 4.88 6.06
C ALA A 229 1.57 5.96 5.76
N PHE A 230 1.58 6.51 4.53
CA PHE A 230 2.48 7.59 4.11
C PHE A 230 1.98 9.01 4.48
N GLY A 231 0.84 9.11 5.15
CA GLY A 231 0.03 10.33 5.24
C GLY A 231 0.50 11.44 6.19
N ASP A 232 1.26 11.16 7.25
CA ASP A 232 1.49 12.18 8.31
C ASP A 232 2.90 12.13 8.93
N GLU A 233 3.85 12.85 8.32
CA GLU A 233 4.96 13.51 9.02
C GLU A 233 5.10 14.94 8.45
N GLN A 234 4.29 15.86 8.96
CA GLN A 234 4.58 17.30 8.92
C GLN A 234 5.03 17.72 10.33
N ASP A 235 6.32 18.00 10.46
CA ASP A 235 6.80 19.12 11.28
C ASP A 235 6.98 20.35 10.37
#